data_AF-W1YA97-F1
#
_entry.id   AF-W1YA97-F1
#
_cell.length_a   1.000
_cell.length_b   1.000
_cell.length_c   1.000
_cell.angle_alpha   90.00
_cell.angle_beta   90.00
_cell.angle_gamma   90.00
#
_symmetry.space_group_name_H-M   'P 1'
#
loop_
_entity.id
_entity.type
_entity.pdbx_description
1 polymer ?
#
loop_
_entity_poly.entity_id
_entity_poly.type
_entity_poly.pdbx_seq_one_letter_code
_entity_poly.pdbx_strand_id
1 'polypeptide(L)'
;NPVAMFALHPAYACSPETALDEFRDAIKALHKAGIEVILDIVLNHSAELDLDGPLFSLRGIDNRSYYWIREDGDYHNWTGCGNTLNLSHPAVVDYASACLRYWVETCHVDG
;
A
#
# COMPACT_ATOMS: atom_id res chain seq x y z
N ASN A 1 7.75 -3.56 3.94
CA ASN A 1 7.34 -2.18 4.25
C ASN A 1 7.01 -1.44 2.96
N PRO A 2 5.73 -1.26 2.62
CA PRO A 2 5.32 -0.56 1.41
C PRO A 2 5.60 0.95 1.50
N VAL A 3 6.10 1.54 0.40
CA VAL A 3 6.30 3.00 0.26
C VAL A 3 5.07 3.66 -0.37
N ALA A 4 4.45 3.01 -1.36
CA ALA A 4 3.27 3.49 -2.06
C ALA A 4 2.31 2.31 -2.33
N MET A 5 1.08 2.40 -1.82
CA MET A 5 0.13 1.27 -1.82
C MET A 5 -0.48 0.96 -3.19
N PHE A 6 -0.44 1.91 -4.12
CA PHE A 6 -1.03 1.84 -5.46
C PHE A 6 -0.01 1.52 -6.56
N ALA A 7 1.26 1.37 -6.19
CA ALA A 7 2.35 1.19 -7.14
C ALA A 7 2.94 -0.21 -7.02
N LEU A 8 3.34 -0.78 -8.15
CA LEU A 8 4.14 -2.00 -8.18
C LEU A 8 5.57 -1.70 -7.75
N HIS A 9 6.24 -2.71 -7.21
CA HIS A 9 7.67 -2.65 -6.99
C HIS A 9 8.39 -2.78 -8.35
N PRO A 10 9.07 -1.73 -8.87
CA PRO A 10 9.56 -1.75 -10.25
C PRO A 10 10.64 -2.80 -10.51
N ALA A 11 11.34 -3.27 -9.47
CA ALA A 11 12.36 -4.30 -9.59
C ALA A 11 11.81 -5.70 -9.92
N TYR A 12 10.49 -5.90 -9.86
CA TYR A 12 9.86 -7.16 -10.30
C TYR A 12 9.54 -7.19 -11.79
N ALA A 13 9.60 -6.03 -12.46
CA ALA A 13 9.37 -5.95 -13.90
C ALA A 13 10.67 -6.20 -14.68
N CYS A 14 10.52 -6.72 -15.89
CA CYS A 14 11.62 -6.79 -16.87
C CYS A 14 12.02 -5.37 -17.30
N SER A 15 11.03 -4.52 -17.57
CA SER A 15 11.17 -3.10 -17.88
C SER A 15 10.46 -2.26 -16.81
N PRO A 16 11.19 -1.64 -15.86
CA PRO A 16 10.60 -0.85 -14.77
C PRO A 16 9.62 0.24 -15.23
N GLU A 17 9.87 0.85 -16.38
CA GLU A 17 9.04 1.89 -17.01
C GLU A 17 7.66 1.39 -17.48
N THR A 18 7.53 0.09 -17.76
CA THR A 18 6.29 -0.57 -18.19
C THR A 18 5.75 -1.57 -17.16
N ALA A 19 6.23 -1.50 -15.91
CA ALA A 19 5.91 -2.48 -14.87
C ALA A 19 4.40 -2.75 -14.69
N LEU A 20 3.57 -1.70 -14.80
CA LEU A 20 2.11 -1.84 -14.69
C LEU A 20 1.49 -2.63 -15.84
N ASP A 21 1.98 -2.42 -17.06
CA ASP A 21 1.48 -3.13 -18.23
C ASP A 21 1.95 -4.59 -18.20
N GLU A 22 3.20 -4.85 -17.81
CA GLU A 22 3.71 -6.21 -17.61
C GLU A 22 2.90 -6.98 -16.56
N PHE A 23 2.57 -6.35 -15.43
CA PHE A 23 1.75 -6.97 -14.40
C PHE A 23 0.34 -7.30 -14.89
N ARG A 24 -0.32 -6.38 -15.62
CA ARG A 24 -1.63 -6.62 -16.22
C ARG A 24 -1.59 -7.75 -17.25
N ASP A 25 -0.52 -7.83 -18.04
CA ASP A 25 -0.35 -8.91 -19.02
C ASP A 25 -0.11 -10.26 -18.33
N ALA A 26 0.60 -10.28 -17.21
CA ALA A 26 0.73 -11.48 -16.37
C ALA A 26 -0.63 -11.94 -15.82
N ILE A 27 -1.44 -11.02 -15.28
CA ILE A 27 -2.80 -11.34 -14.80
C ILE A 27 -3.66 -11.90 -15.93
N LYS A 28 -3.70 -11.25 -17.11
CA LYS A 28 -4.43 -11.76 -18.28
C LYS A 28 -4.00 -13.19 -18.66
N ALA A 29 -2.70 -13.48 -18.61
CA ALA A 29 -2.18 -14.80 -18.93
C ALA A 29 -2.62 -15.86 -17.90
N LEU A 30 -2.58 -15.52 -16.60
CA LEU A 30 -3.05 -16.40 -15.51
C LEU A 30 -4.55 -16.67 -15.62
N HIS A 31 -5.36 -15.64 -15.87
CA HIS A 31 -6.80 -15.78 -16.08
C HIS A 31 -7.13 -16.63 -17.30
N LYS A 32 -6.40 -16.49 -18.41
CA LYS A 32 -6.56 -17.34 -19.60
C LYS A 32 -6.28 -18.82 -19.29
N ALA A 33 -5.43 -19.09 -18.29
CA ALA A 33 -5.15 -20.43 -17.79
C ALA A 33 -6.14 -20.90 -16.69
N GLY A 34 -7.13 -20.08 -16.31
CA GLY A 34 -8.09 -20.40 -15.26
C GLY A 34 -7.52 -20.29 -13.84
N ILE A 35 -6.52 -19.44 -13.63
CA ILE A 35 -5.85 -19.23 -12.34
C ILE A 35 -6.20 -17.82 -11.84
N GLU A 36 -6.82 -17.73 -10.65
CA GLU A 36 -7.06 -16.47 -9.94
C GLU A 36 -5.77 -15.94 -9.29
N VAL A 37 -5.71 -14.63 -9.10
CA VAL A 37 -4.58 -13.90 -8.54
C VAL A 37 -5.01 -13.23 -7.24
N ILE A 38 -4.36 -13.63 -6.14
CA ILE A 38 -4.53 -13.02 -4.83
C ILE A 38 -3.30 -12.18 -4.50
N LEU A 39 -3.49 -10.92 -4.08
CA LEU A 39 -2.42 -10.00 -3.71
C LEU A 39 -2.32 -9.86 -2.18
N ASP A 40 -1.15 -10.13 -1.63
CA ASP A 40 -0.84 -9.83 -0.23
C ASP A 40 -0.61 -8.32 -0.06
N ILE A 41 -1.60 -7.63 0.54
CA ILE A 41 -1.58 -6.18 0.71
C ILE A 41 -1.40 -5.81 2.19
N VAL A 42 -0.39 -4.97 2.45
CA VAL A 42 -0.07 -4.46 3.78
C VAL A 42 -0.68 -3.06 3.97
N LEU A 43 -1.84 -2.99 4.63
CA LEU A 43 -2.53 -1.72 4.99
C LEU A 43 -2.43 -1.36 6.48
N ASN A 44 -1.60 -2.06 7.24
CA ASN A 44 -1.47 -1.82 8.68
C ASN A 44 -0.31 -0.86 9.03
N HIS A 45 0.74 -0.77 8.23
CA HIS A 45 1.89 0.13 8.42
C HIS A 45 2.47 0.61 7.08
N SER A 46 3.40 1.58 7.13
CA SER A 46 4.16 2.08 5.98
C SER A 46 5.67 2.00 6.19
N ALA A 47 6.44 2.24 5.12
CA ALA A 47 7.89 2.38 5.16
C ALA A 47 8.41 3.66 5.84
N GLU A 48 7.54 4.55 6.30
CA GLU A 48 7.95 5.78 7.01
C GLU A 48 8.35 5.52 8.47
N LEU A 49 8.15 4.30 9.01
CA LEU A 49 8.54 3.88 10.36
C LEU A 49 8.04 4.84 11.47
N ASP A 50 8.75 4.93 12.59
CA ASP A 50 8.50 5.83 13.73
C ASP A 50 9.19 7.20 13.56
N LEU A 51 9.39 7.94 14.65
CA LEU A 51 9.99 9.28 14.65
C LEU A 51 11.35 9.36 13.95
N ASP A 52 12.16 8.31 14.01
CA ASP A 52 13.50 8.27 13.37
C ASP A 52 13.44 7.82 11.91
N GLY A 53 12.24 7.48 11.43
CA GLY A 53 11.99 7.04 10.07
C GLY A 53 12.03 8.16 9.03
N PRO A 54 12.12 7.78 7.74
CA PRO A 54 12.15 8.72 6.64
C PRO A 54 10.79 9.41 6.41
N LEU A 55 10.82 10.55 5.72
CA LEU A 55 9.62 11.27 5.26
C LEU A 55 9.54 11.16 3.73
N PHE A 56 8.57 10.41 3.23
CA PHE A 56 8.38 10.13 1.80
C PHE A 56 7.04 10.62 1.27
N SER A 57 5.95 10.43 2.02
CA SER A 57 4.59 10.56 1.52
C SER A 57 3.62 10.97 2.63
N LEU A 58 2.92 10.01 3.24
CA LEU A 58 1.77 10.25 4.12
C LEU A 58 2.11 11.14 5.32
N ARG A 59 3.29 10.93 5.92
CA ARG A 59 3.83 11.74 7.02
C ARG A 59 3.95 13.21 6.63
N GLY A 60 4.45 13.48 5.42
CA GLY A 60 4.64 14.83 4.90
C GLY A 60 3.35 15.51 4.47
N ILE A 61 2.35 14.73 4.05
CA ILE A 61 1.05 15.25 3.62
C ILE A 61 0.19 15.62 4.83
N ASP A 62 -0.07 14.66 5.72
CA ASP A 62 -0.81 14.87 6.96
C ASP A 62 -0.57 13.73 7.97
N ASN A 63 0.51 13.85 8.74
CA ASN A 63 0.94 12.83 9.69
C ASN A 63 -0.15 12.41 10.70
N ARG A 64 -0.93 13.38 11.22
CA ARG A 64 -1.91 13.14 12.29
C ARG A 64 -3.15 12.41 11.77
N SER A 65 -3.50 12.63 10.51
CA SER A 65 -4.60 11.91 9.87
C SER A 65 -4.20 10.49 9.52
N TYR A 66 -3.01 10.28 8.92
CA TYR A 66 -2.60 8.97 8.38
C TYR A 66 -2.09 7.97 9.43
N TYR A 67 -1.55 8.42 10.57
CA TYR A 67 -0.97 7.53 11.58
C TYR A 67 -1.59 7.72 12.95
N TRP A 68 -1.59 6.65 13.74
CA TRP A 68 -1.92 6.73 15.17
C TRP A 68 -0.76 7.37 15.93
N ILE A 69 -0.97 8.62 16.36
CA ILE A 69 0.01 9.40 17.14
C ILE A 69 -0.37 9.38 18.62
N ARG A 70 0.60 9.06 19.47
CA ARG A 70 0.51 9.07 20.93
C ARG A 70 0.53 10.50 21.45
N GLU A 71 0.13 10.68 22.71
CA GLU A 71 0.14 12.01 23.36
C GLU A 71 1.53 12.64 23.46
N ASP A 72 2.59 11.83 23.54
CA ASP A 72 3.99 12.26 23.58
C ASP A 72 4.56 12.58 22.19
N GLY A 73 3.76 12.45 21.13
CA GLY A 73 4.14 12.74 19.75
C GLY A 73 4.78 11.56 19.01
N ASP A 74 5.02 10.44 19.68
CA ASP A 74 5.52 9.20 19.05
C ASP A 74 4.37 8.40 18.39
N TYR A 75 4.71 7.33 17.68
CA TYR A 75 3.76 6.50 16.95
C TYR A 75 3.26 5.32 17.80
N HIS A 76 1.99 4.96 17.63
CA HIS A 76 1.54 3.64 18.08
C HIS A 76 2.10 2.57 17.14
N ASN A 77 2.86 1.62 17.71
CA ASN A 77 3.51 0.53 16.98
C ASN A 77 2.86 -0.83 17.27
N TRP A 78 1.55 -0.96 16.99
CA TRP A 78 0.85 -2.25 17.16
C TRP A 78 1.27 -3.29 16.13
N THR A 79 1.86 -2.85 15.01
CA THR A 79 2.34 -3.70 13.93
C THR A 79 3.71 -4.32 14.21
N GLY A 80 4.49 -3.72 15.14
CA GLY A 80 5.90 -4.05 15.33
C GLY A 80 6.83 -3.45 14.26
N CYS A 81 6.32 -2.62 13.35
CA CYS A 81 7.05 -2.05 12.20
C CYS A 81 7.31 -0.54 12.30
N GLY A 82 7.14 0.06 13.49
CA GLY A 82 7.43 1.47 13.79
C GLY A 82 6.17 2.33 13.82
N ASN A 83 5.22 2.13 12.89
CA ASN A 83 3.96 2.86 12.86
C ASN A 83 2.74 1.96 12.64
N THR A 84 1.57 2.55 12.84
CA THR A 84 0.27 1.95 12.50
C THR A 84 -0.57 2.96 11.74
N LEU A 85 -1.08 2.58 10.57
CA LEU A 85 -2.00 3.40 9.78
C LEU A 85 -3.32 3.59 10.52
N ASN A 86 -3.86 4.80 10.46
CA ASN A 86 -5.07 5.18 11.19
C ASN A 86 -6.34 4.85 10.40
N LEU A 87 -6.70 3.57 10.32
CA LEU A 87 -7.95 3.10 9.73
C LEU A 87 -9.21 3.40 10.56
N SER A 88 -9.16 4.35 11.50
CA SER A 88 -10.34 4.96 12.13
C SER A 88 -10.70 6.32 11.55
N HIS A 89 -9.76 6.96 10.84
CA HIS A 89 -9.99 8.23 10.19
C HIS A 89 -10.68 8.01 8.83
N PRO A 90 -11.85 8.64 8.55
CA PRO A 90 -12.62 8.39 7.33
C PRO A 90 -11.80 8.51 6.04
N ALA A 91 -10.99 9.56 5.91
CA ALA A 91 -10.16 9.74 4.71
C ALA A 91 -9.10 8.63 4.51
N VAL A 92 -8.63 7.99 5.58
CA VAL A 92 -7.65 6.90 5.50
C VAL A 92 -8.36 5.58 5.17
N VAL A 93 -9.58 5.38 5.67
CA VAL A 93 -10.46 4.29 5.24
C VAL A 93 -10.79 4.42 3.75
N ASP A 94 -11.09 5.63 3.28
CA ASP A 94 -11.32 5.90 1.86
C ASP A 94 -10.07 5.64 1.03
N TYR A 95 -8.89 6.08 1.48
CA TYR A 95 -7.61 5.78 0.85
C TYR A 95 -7.35 4.27 0.73
N ALA A 96 -7.54 3.51 1.83
CA ALA A 96 -7.38 2.07 1.86
C ALA A 96 -8.38 1.36 0.93
N SER A 97 -9.65 1.78 0.97
CA SER A 97 -10.70 1.23 0.11
C SER A 97 -10.45 1.53 -1.37
N ALA A 98 -9.95 2.73 -1.69
CA ALA A 98 -9.55 3.10 -3.03
C ALA A 98 -8.35 2.27 -3.53
N CYS A 99 -7.42 1.91 -2.63
CA CYS A 99 -6.31 1.02 -2.96
C CYS A 99 -6.81 -0.36 -3.38
N LEU A 100 -7.69 -0.96 -2.57
CA LEU A 100 -8.28 -2.27 -2.87
C LEU A 100 -9.06 -2.23 -4.19
N ARG A 101 -9.91 -1.21 -4.38
CA ARG A 101 -10.65 -1.01 -5.64
C ARG A 101 -9.73 -0.82 -6.83
N TYR A 102 -8.63 -0.10 -6.70
CA TYR A 102 -7.67 0.09 -7.79
C TYR A 102 -7.11 -1.24 -8.30
N TRP A 103 -6.69 -2.13 -7.38
CA TRP A 103 -6.15 -3.44 -7.76
C TRP A 103 -7.20 -4.33 -8.42
N VAL A 104 -8.45 -4.30 -7.96
CA VAL A 104 -9.56 -5.06 -8.58
C VAL A 104 -9.98 -4.45 -9.91
N GLU A 105 -10.42 -3.19 -9.91
CA GLU A 105 -11.06 -2.54 -11.06
C GLU A 105 -10.08 -2.19 -12.18
N THR A 106 -8.83 -1.87 -11.83
CA THR A 106 -7.84 -1.35 -12.79
C THR A 106 -6.78 -2.39 -13.15
N CYS A 107 -6.54 -3.37 -12.27
CA CYS A 107 -5.53 -4.40 -12.49
C CYS A 107 -6.10 -5.82 -12.58
N HIS A 108 -7.40 -6.01 -12.27
CA HIS A 108 -8.09 -7.30 -12.33
C HIS A 108 -7.52 -8.34 -11.36
N VAL A 109 -7.07 -7.91 -10.19
CA VAL A 109 -6.77 -8.81 -9.06
C VAL A 109 -8.09 -9.37 -8.53
N ASP A 110 -8.09 -10.65 -8.14
CA ASP A 110 -9.30 -11.38 -7.75
C ASP A 110 -9.55 -11.37 -6.22
N GLY A 111 -8.49 -11.16 -5.43
CA GLY A 111 -8.57 -11.13 -3.96
C GLY A 111 -7.33 -10.61 -3.26
#